data_AF-A0A950RLR0-F1
#
_entry.id   AF-A0A950RLR0-F1
#
_cell.length_a   1.000
_cell.length_b   1.000
_cell.length_c   1.000
_cell.angle_alpha   90.00
_cell.angle_beta   90.00
_cell.angle_gamma   90.00
#
_symmetry.space_group_name_H-M   'P 1'
#
loop_
_entity.id
_entity.type
_entity.pdbx_description
1 polymer ?
#
loop_
_entity_poly.entity_id
_entity_poly.type
_entity_poly.pdbx_seq_one_letter_code
_entity_poly.pdbx_strand_id
1 'polypeptide(L)'
;MPDLRDGESVAMQGSGSRPYVLKNVGGVYSCSCPAWRNQSVPIERRTCKHLRKLRGDAAEEARIGSALPARPKKAADETAAPPLLLAETWDCASDPTGWWLSEKLDGVRAYWDGKQFLSRLGNLFHAPEWFVAGLPSVPLDGELWLGRKKFQRAVSIVRRQDKSDLWKEITFVVFDAPALEQGFEDRLEFVNDCLRQGQPLYAKPHEHVRCQGLDHLRQELTRLEGLGGEGLMLRRAGSRYEGGRSATLLKVKSFQDAEARVLAHQEGAGRHKGRLGALLVEMADGTRFAVGTGFSDAEREDPPPVGSLITFRYQELSEAGVPRFPSYVGVREDQPPSPAARKGAATRTTATPGPRRFEFTEGKSSKFWEVAVQGNDVTTRYGRIGNQGQSTTKSFADGAAAARFAEKLIEEKTEKGYREVS
;
A
#
# COMPACT_ATOMS: atom_id res chain seq x y z
N MET A 1 -32.78 18.41 22.34
CA MET A 1 -32.15 19.18 21.24
C MET A 1 -33.21 19.38 20.18
N PRO A 2 -33.21 20.49 19.44
CA PRO A 2 -34.16 20.66 18.34
C PRO A 2 -33.91 19.53 17.33
N ASP A 3 -34.98 18.82 16.98
CA ASP A 3 -34.97 17.82 15.91
C ASP A 3 -34.59 18.50 14.59
N LEU A 4 -34.07 17.75 13.62
CA LEU A 4 -33.70 18.34 12.32
C LEU A 4 -34.95 18.68 11.53
N ARG A 5 -35.06 19.90 11.03
CA ARG A 5 -36.10 20.25 10.04
C ARG A 5 -35.83 19.52 8.74
N ASP A 6 -36.86 19.43 7.90
CA ASP A 6 -36.71 18.83 6.59
C ASP A 6 -35.66 19.58 5.75
N GLY A 7 -34.76 18.83 5.11
CA GLY A 7 -33.60 19.34 4.39
C GLY A 7 -32.40 19.72 5.26
N GLU A 8 -32.54 19.70 6.59
CA GLU A 8 -31.48 20.12 7.51
C GLU A 8 -30.43 19.02 7.73
N SER A 9 -29.18 19.46 7.95
CA SER A 9 -28.09 18.56 8.29
C SER A 9 -27.23 19.09 9.43
N VAL A 10 -26.76 18.19 10.28
CA VAL A 10 -25.87 18.52 11.40
C VAL A 10 -24.67 17.58 11.43
N ALA A 11 -23.50 18.13 11.74
CA ALA A 11 -22.31 17.34 12.00
C ALA A 11 -22.28 16.90 13.47
N MET A 12 -22.06 15.61 13.71
CA MET A 12 -21.90 15.06 15.04
C MET A 12 -20.59 14.31 15.16
N GLN A 13 -19.75 14.74 16.11
CA GLN A 13 -18.50 14.07 16.41
C GLN A 13 -18.78 12.65 16.95
N GLY A 14 -18.21 11.66 16.27
CA GLY A 14 -18.30 10.25 16.66
C GLY A 14 -16.92 9.66 16.99
N SER A 15 -16.78 8.35 16.79
CA SER A 15 -15.50 7.63 17.02
C SER A 15 -14.50 7.74 15.86
N GLY A 16 -14.84 8.43 14.77
CA GLY A 16 -13.95 8.65 13.63
C GLY A 16 -13.23 10.01 13.73
N SER A 17 -12.14 10.17 12.97
CA SER A 17 -11.39 11.44 12.89
C SER A 17 -12.18 12.57 12.21
N ARG A 18 -13.15 12.23 11.35
CA ARG A 18 -14.09 13.19 10.75
C ARG A 18 -15.47 13.07 11.41
N PRO A 19 -16.19 14.18 11.64
CA PRO A 19 -17.56 14.16 12.12
C PRO A 19 -18.48 13.37 11.19
N TYR A 20 -19.46 12.69 11.75
CA TYR A 20 -20.53 12.08 10.96
C TYR A 20 -21.61 13.13 10.64
N VAL A 21 -22.20 13.04 9.46
CA VAL A 21 -23.26 13.95 9.02
C VAL A 21 -24.59 13.26 9.20
N LEU A 22 -25.49 13.91 9.92
CA LEU A 22 -26.87 13.50 10.13
C LEU A 22 -27.76 14.40 9.29
N LYS A 23 -28.76 13.85 8.59
CA LYS A 23 -29.68 14.61 7.74
C LYS A 23 -31.11 14.14 7.95
N ASN A 24 -32.06 15.05 7.78
CA ASN A 24 -33.48 14.74 7.60
C ASN A 24 -33.90 15.22 6.21
N VAL A 25 -34.40 14.32 5.36
CA VAL A 25 -34.89 14.67 4.01
C VAL A 25 -36.17 13.89 3.74
N GLY A 26 -37.27 14.59 3.45
CA GLY A 26 -38.60 14.01 3.27
C GLY A 26 -39.09 13.24 4.49
N GLY A 27 -38.67 13.63 5.71
CA GLY A 27 -38.95 12.90 6.95
C GLY A 27 -38.09 11.64 7.17
N VAL A 28 -37.18 11.32 6.26
CA VAL A 28 -36.25 10.20 6.38
C VAL A 28 -34.94 10.67 7.00
N TYR A 29 -34.65 10.16 8.20
CA TYR A 29 -33.41 10.44 8.92
C TYR A 29 -32.28 9.53 8.45
N SER A 30 -31.13 10.13 8.14
CA SER A 30 -29.92 9.41 7.73
C SER A 30 -28.69 9.85 8.50
N CYS A 31 -27.70 8.96 8.59
CA CYS A 31 -26.41 9.24 9.23
C CYS A 31 -25.26 8.63 8.44
N SER A 32 -24.16 9.37 8.25
CA SER A 32 -22.99 8.86 7.52
C SER A 32 -22.14 7.84 8.29
N CYS A 33 -22.51 7.52 9.55
CA CYS A 33 -21.75 6.56 10.34
C CYS A 33 -21.89 5.12 9.80
N PRO A 34 -20.85 4.28 9.91
CA PRO A 34 -20.91 2.89 9.45
C PRO A 34 -22.07 2.09 10.08
N ALA A 35 -22.34 2.33 11.37
CA ALA A 35 -23.42 1.67 12.10
C ALA A 35 -24.82 1.96 11.54
N TRP A 36 -25.04 3.08 10.86
CA TRP A 36 -26.30 3.38 10.18
C TRP A 36 -26.26 2.91 8.71
N ARG A 37 -25.17 3.21 7.99
CA ARG A 37 -25.02 2.89 6.56
C ARG A 37 -25.09 1.40 6.26
N ASN A 38 -24.57 0.57 7.15
CA ASN A 38 -24.44 -0.87 6.95
C ASN A 38 -25.61 -1.69 7.51
N GLN A 39 -26.72 -1.04 7.92
CA GLN A 39 -27.90 -1.75 8.38
C GLN A 39 -28.69 -2.35 7.22
N SER A 40 -29.08 -3.60 7.39
CA SER A 40 -29.82 -4.40 6.41
C SER A 40 -31.34 -4.21 6.49
N VAL A 41 -31.82 -3.13 7.13
CA VAL A 41 -33.25 -2.78 7.25
C VAL A 41 -33.61 -1.61 6.31
N PRO A 42 -34.90 -1.41 5.97
CA PRO A 42 -35.35 -0.27 5.18
C PRO A 42 -34.88 1.06 5.77
N ILE A 43 -34.58 2.03 4.91
CA ILE A 43 -33.96 3.30 5.31
C ILE A 43 -34.79 4.05 6.36
N GLU A 44 -36.13 3.93 6.31
CA GLU A 44 -37.03 4.56 7.28
C GLU A 44 -36.97 3.92 8.67
N ARG A 45 -36.41 2.70 8.78
CA ARG A 45 -36.26 1.95 10.04
C ARG A 45 -34.82 1.92 10.56
N ARG A 46 -33.86 2.44 9.80
CA ARG A 46 -32.45 2.48 10.22
C ARG A 46 -32.27 3.49 11.35
N THR A 47 -31.50 3.13 12.36
CA THR A 47 -31.16 4.02 13.50
C THR A 47 -29.69 3.92 13.87
N CYS A 48 -29.14 4.83 14.67
CA CYS A 48 -27.80 4.65 15.24
C CYS A 48 -27.65 5.44 16.53
N LYS A 49 -26.53 5.25 17.24
CA LYS A 49 -26.22 6.01 18.47
C LYS A 49 -26.24 7.53 18.27
N HIS A 50 -25.95 8.02 17.07
CA HIS A 50 -25.94 9.45 16.77
C HIS A 50 -27.35 10.00 16.58
N LEU A 51 -28.22 9.29 15.85
CA LEU A 51 -29.64 9.67 15.71
C LEU A 51 -30.36 9.60 17.06
N ARG A 52 -30.10 8.54 17.84
CA ARG A 52 -30.56 8.42 19.23
C ARG A 52 -30.10 9.57 20.11
N LYS A 53 -28.84 10.00 20.00
CA LYS A 53 -28.29 11.14 20.76
C LYS A 53 -28.92 12.47 20.33
N LEU A 54 -29.23 12.63 19.05
CA LEU A 54 -29.82 13.84 18.49
C LEU A 54 -31.29 13.98 18.88
N ARG A 55 -32.08 12.93 18.63
CA ARG A 55 -33.55 12.93 18.72
C ARG A 55 -34.07 12.46 20.09
N GLY A 56 -33.26 11.70 20.82
CA GLY A 56 -33.68 10.98 22.02
C GLY A 56 -34.23 9.59 21.69
N ASP A 57 -34.08 8.66 22.63
CA ASP A 57 -34.48 7.27 22.44
C ASP A 57 -36.00 7.13 22.19
N ALA A 58 -36.84 7.84 22.95
CA ALA A 58 -38.30 7.78 22.79
C ALA A 58 -38.79 8.25 21.40
N ALA A 59 -38.24 9.36 20.89
CA ALA A 59 -38.60 9.89 19.57
C ALA A 59 -38.10 8.98 18.43
N GLU A 60 -36.97 8.32 18.64
CA GLU A 60 -36.40 7.42 17.67
C GLU A 60 -37.13 6.07 17.63
N GLU A 61 -37.53 5.54 18.79
CA GLU A 61 -38.36 4.34 18.92
C GLU A 61 -39.74 4.52 18.28
N ALA A 62 -40.37 5.68 18.52
CA ALA A 62 -41.62 6.05 17.87
C ALA A 62 -41.49 6.13 16.34
N ARG A 63 -40.35 6.60 15.81
CA ARG A 63 -40.11 6.68 14.36
C ARG A 63 -39.95 5.30 13.72
N ILE A 64 -39.14 4.43 14.33
CA ILE A 64 -38.85 3.12 13.73
C ILE A 64 -40.00 2.11 13.93
N GLY A 65 -40.93 2.38 14.87
CA GLY A 65 -42.09 1.54 15.14
C GLY A 65 -41.75 0.18 15.76
N SER A 66 -40.58 0.06 16.37
CA SER A 66 -40.06 -1.17 16.97
C SER A 66 -39.13 -0.87 18.12
N ALA A 67 -38.99 -1.78 19.08
CA ALA A 67 -38.08 -1.62 20.20
C ALA A 67 -36.65 -1.31 19.73
N LEU A 68 -35.98 -0.32 20.34
CA LEU A 68 -34.62 0.03 19.96
C LEU A 68 -33.67 -1.15 20.22
N PRO A 69 -32.72 -1.43 19.31
CA PRO A 69 -31.70 -2.44 19.58
C PRO A 69 -30.96 -2.07 20.86
N ALA A 70 -30.91 -3.03 21.79
CA ALA A 70 -30.24 -2.87 23.07
C ALA A 70 -28.82 -2.36 22.83
N ARG A 71 -28.41 -1.35 23.60
CA ARG A 71 -27.03 -0.86 23.56
C ARG A 71 -26.16 -2.09 23.86
N PRO A 72 -25.23 -2.50 22.97
CA PRO A 72 -24.29 -3.54 23.35
C PRO A 72 -23.60 -3.01 24.60
N LYS A 73 -23.86 -3.66 25.75
CA LYS A 73 -22.99 -3.50 26.90
C LYS A 73 -21.62 -3.83 26.34
N LYS A 74 -20.70 -2.86 26.41
CA LYS A 74 -19.30 -3.12 26.11
C LYS A 74 -18.91 -4.19 27.10
N ALA A 75 -18.93 -5.46 26.67
CA ALA A 75 -18.22 -6.49 27.41
C ALA A 75 -16.80 -5.95 27.46
N ALA A 76 -16.35 -5.62 28.67
CA ALA A 76 -14.95 -5.41 28.94
C ALA A 76 -14.27 -6.78 28.85
N ASP A 77 -14.29 -7.36 27.66
CA ASP A 77 -13.24 -8.26 27.25
C ASP A 77 -12.33 -7.38 26.42
N GLU A 78 -11.25 -6.91 27.05
CA GLU A 78 -10.03 -6.58 26.34
C GLU A 78 -9.55 -7.88 25.68
N THR A 79 -10.20 -8.29 24.60
CA THR A 79 -9.69 -9.34 23.73
C THR A 79 -8.45 -8.74 23.09
N ALA A 80 -7.31 -9.00 23.73
CA ALA A 80 -6.00 -8.59 23.23
C ALA A 80 -5.90 -8.99 21.76
N ALA A 81 -5.48 -8.05 20.91
CA ALA A 81 -5.34 -8.32 19.49
C ALA A 81 -4.47 -9.58 19.29
N PRO A 82 -4.86 -10.48 18.36
CA PRO A 82 -4.12 -11.72 18.17
C PRO A 82 -2.65 -11.42 17.81
N PRO A 83 -1.69 -12.22 18.31
CA PRO A 83 -0.27 -12.01 18.07
C PRO A 83 0.10 -12.43 16.65
N LEU A 84 -0.30 -11.62 15.66
CA LEU A 84 -0.19 -11.96 14.25
C LEU A 84 1.20 -11.73 13.69
N LEU A 85 1.67 -12.68 12.87
CA LEU A 85 2.84 -12.51 12.02
C LEU A 85 2.54 -11.54 10.87
N LEU A 86 3.37 -10.52 10.70
CA LEU A 86 3.18 -9.45 9.72
C LEU A 86 4.32 -9.44 8.71
N ALA A 87 3.96 -9.30 7.44
CA ALA A 87 4.93 -9.35 6.37
C ALA A 87 5.72 -8.04 6.21
N GLU A 88 7.02 -8.16 5.94
CA GLU A 88 7.85 -7.11 5.35
C GLU A 88 7.72 -7.07 3.84
N THR A 89 8.21 -6.00 3.19
CA THR A 89 8.29 -5.95 1.73
C THR A 89 9.56 -6.66 1.30
N TRP A 90 9.48 -7.57 0.34
CA TRP A 90 10.68 -8.19 -0.23
C TRP A 90 11.48 -7.14 -1.02
N ASP A 91 12.80 -7.12 -0.81
CA ASP A 91 13.72 -6.10 -1.29
C ASP A 91 14.39 -6.45 -2.63
N CYS A 92 13.98 -7.54 -3.27
CA CYS A 92 14.59 -8.11 -4.48
C CYS A 92 16.11 -8.34 -4.42
N ALA A 93 16.74 -8.19 -3.25
CA ALA A 93 18.15 -8.45 -3.00
C ALA A 93 18.33 -9.84 -2.40
N SER A 94 17.37 -10.27 -1.59
CA SER A 94 17.36 -11.60 -0.99
C SER A 94 17.01 -12.68 -2.03
N ASP A 95 17.90 -13.66 -2.21
CA ASP A 95 17.63 -14.83 -3.05
C ASP A 95 16.43 -15.62 -2.49
N PRO A 96 15.32 -15.73 -3.24
CA PRO A 96 14.11 -16.39 -2.76
C PRO A 96 14.19 -17.92 -2.93
N THR A 97 15.28 -18.49 -3.46
CA THR A 97 15.40 -19.94 -3.68
C THR A 97 15.15 -20.72 -2.41
N GLY A 98 14.28 -21.74 -2.50
CA GLY A 98 13.90 -22.59 -1.37
C GLY A 98 12.84 -21.97 -0.44
N TRP A 99 12.47 -20.70 -0.58
CA TRP A 99 11.32 -20.14 0.14
C TRP A 99 10.01 -20.70 -0.40
N TRP A 100 8.95 -20.65 0.39
CA TRP A 100 7.60 -20.97 -0.06
C TRP A 100 6.93 -19.76 -0.67
N LEU A 101 6.34 -19.94 -1.84
CA LEU A 101 5.54 -18.97 -2.59
C LEU A 101 4.06 -19.29 -2.44
N SER A 102 3.25 -18.27 -2.22
CA SER A 102 1.79 -18.37 -2.31
C SER A 102 1.16 -17.10 -2.86
N GLU A 103 -0.04 -17.19 -3.44
CA GLU A 103 -0.77 -16.02 -3.90
C GLU A 103 -1.04 -15.07 -2.74
N LYS A 104 -0.78 -13.77 -2.93
CA LYS A 104 -1.25 -12.75 -2.00
C LYS A 104 -2.74 -12.52 -2.23
N LEU A 105 -3.55 -12.94 -1.25
CA LEU A 105 -5.00 -12.83 -1.30
C LEU A 105 -5.47 -11.42 -0.88
N ASP A 106 -6.24 -10.77 -1.74
CA ASP A 106 -6.90 -9.49 -1.45
C ASP A 106 -8.27 -9.72 -0.77
N GLY A 107 -8.23 -10.17 0.48
CA GLY A 107 -9.39 -10.50 1.29
C GLY A 107 -9.45 -9.73 2.62
N VAL A 108 -10.07 -10.33 3.63
CA VAL A 108 -10.05 -9.81 5.00
C VAL A 108 -9.37 -10.81 5.93
N ARG A 109 -8.16 -10.49 6.39
CA ARG A 109 -7.44 -11.31 7.36
C ARG A 109 -8.28 -11.62 8.60
N ALA A 110 -8.37 -12.90 8.93
CA ALA A 110 -9.11 -13.40 10.07
C ALA A 110 -8.26 -14.43 10.83
N TYR A 111 -8.22 -14.26 12.14
CA TYR A 111 -7.63 -15.18 13.10
C TYR A 111 -8.76 -16.01 13.70
N TRP A 112 -8.74 -17.32 13.46
CA TRP A 112 -9.60 -18.26 14.16
C TRP A 112 -8.94 -18.61 15.49
N ASP A 113 -9.62 -18.36 16.62
CA ASP A 113 -9.07 -18.64 17.96
C ASP A 113 -9.39 -20.06 18.48
N GLY A 114 -9.93 -20.92 17.62
CA GLY A 114 -10.49 -22.22 18.01
C GLY A 114 -12.00 -22.21 18.21
N LYS A 115 -12.64 -21.03 18.25
CA LYS A 115 -14.09 -20.87 18.49
C LYS A 115 -14.75 -19.80 17.63
N GLN A 116 -14.05 -18.72 17.33
CA GLN A 116 -14.58 -17.55 16.63
C GLN A 116 -13.49 -16.85 15.82
N PHE A 117 -13.93 -16.01 14.89
CA PHE A 117 -13.04 -15.23 14.04
C PHE A 117 -12.79 -13.83 14.60
N LEU A 118 -11.52 -13.49 14.75
CA LEU A 118 -11.05 -12.19 15.18
C LEU A 118 -10.33 -11.48 14.02
N SER A 119 -10.59 -10.18 13.87
CA SER A 119 -9.80 -9.33 12.98
C SER A 119 -8.41 -9.09 13.54
N ARG A 120 -7.53 -8.50 12.73
CA ARG A 120 -6.20 -8.06 13.14
C ARG A 120 -6.17 -7.19 14.41
N LEU A 121 -7.23 -6.44 14.69
CA LEU A 121 -7.34 -5.56 15.86
C LEU A 121 -8.15 -6.20 17.00
N GLY A 122 -8.44 -7.50 16.94
CA GLY A 122 -9.23 -8.21 17.95
C GLY A 122 -10.75 -8.08 17.80
N ASN A 123 -11.26 -7.31 16.83
CA ASN A 123 -12.71 -7.22 16.62
C ASN A 123 -13.29 -8.56 16.14
N LEU A 124 -14.39 -8.99 16.76
CA LEU A 124 -15.13 -10.19 16.39
C LEU A 124 -15.80 -10.06 15.00
N PHE A 125 -15.65 -11.09 14.17
CA PHE A 125 -16.50 -11.31 13.00
C PHE A 125 -17.66 -12.26 13.36
N HIS A 126 -18.87 -11.86 13.03
CA HIS A 126 -20.08 -12.64 13.33
C HIS A 126 -20.34 -13.70 12.27
N ALA A 127 -19.44 -14.69 12.18
CA ALA A 127 -19.62 -15.85 11.30
C ALA A 127 -20.79 -16.72 11.80
N PRO A 128 -21.63 -17.26 10.91
CA PRO A 128 -22.65 -18.24 11.26
C PRO A 128 -22.07 -19.57 11.75
N GLU A 129 -22.81 -20.31 12.58
CA GLU A 129 -22.38 -21.61 13.11
C GLU A 129 -22.10 -22.64 12.00
N TRP A 130 -22.93 -22.65 10.96
CA TRP A 130 -22.73 -23.52 9.80
C TRP A 130 -21.47 -23.18 8.99
N PHE A 131 -20.94 -21.95 9.11
CA PHE A 131 -19.74 -21.52 8.39
C PHE A 131 -18.47 -22.06 9.06
N VAL A 132 -18.48 -22.10 10.40
CA VAL A 132 -17.34 -22.57 11.21
C VAL A 132 -17.38 -24.08 11.49
N ALA A 133 -18.46 -24.77 11.10
CA ALA A 133 -18.60 -26.20 11.27
C ALA A 133 -17.45 -26.96 10.59
N GLY A 134 -16.81 -27.88 11.31
CA GLY A 134 -15.67 -28.65 10.84
C GLY A 134 -14.30 -27.98 11.05
N LEU A 135 -14.24 -26.73 11.52
CA LEU A 135 -12.97 -26.12 11.92
C LEU A 135 -12.44 -26.73 13.23
N PRO A 136 -11.11 -26.90 13.37
CA PRO A 136 -10.52 -27.44 14.59
C PRO A 136 -10.63 -26.45 15.76
N SER A 137 -10.49 -26.93 16.99
CA SER A 137 -10.40 -26.09 18.19
C SER A 137 -9.01 -25.46 18.40
N VAL A 138 -8.12 -25.56 17.41
CA VAL A 138 -6.76 -25.00 17.41
C VAL A 138 -6.77 -23.68 16.63
N PRO A 139 -6.02 -22.65 17.07
CA PRO A 139 -5.95 -21.40 16.35
C PRO A 139 -5.39 -21.54 14.93
N LEU A 140 -6.01 -20.82 13.98
CA LEU A 140 -5.62 -20.77 12.57
C LEU A 140 -5.54 -19.33 12.09
N ASP A 141 -4.60 -19.04 11.19
CA ASP A 141 -4.43 -17.73 10.56
C ASP A 141 -4.70 -17.85 9.06
N GLY A 142 -5.53 -16.94 8.54
CA GLY A 142 -6.01 -17.03 7.18
C GLY A 142 -6.68 -15.77 6.69
N GLU A 143 -7.23 -15.86 5.49
CA GLU A 143 -7.92 -14.77 4.81
C GLU A 143 -9.38 -15.18 4.54
N LEU A 144 -10.34 -14.35 4.96
CA LEU A 144 -11.72 -14.45 4.49
C LEU A 144 -11.78 -13.87 3.08
N TRP A 145 -11.93 -14.76 2.09
CA TRP A 145 -11.71 -14.44 0.69
C TRP A 145 -12.89 -14.91 -0.18
N LEU A 146 -13.25 -14.08 -1.16
CA LEU A 146 -14.38 -14.34 -2.08
C LEU A 146 -13.91 -14.57 -3.51
N GLY A 147 -12.72 -14.12 -3.85
CA GLY A 147 -12.20 -14.11 -5.21
C GLY A 147 -11.31 -12.91 -5.49
N ARG A 148 -10.57 -12.99 -6.59
CA ARG A 148 -9.73 -11.90 -7.09
C ARG A 148 -10.57 -10.66 -7.43
N LYS A 149 -10.09 -9.47 -7.07
CA LYS A 149 -10.77 -8.17 -7.28
C LYS A 149 -12.15 -8.08 -6.59
N LYS A 150 -12.40 -8.87 -5.54
CA LYS A 150 -13.68 -8.89 -4.80
C LYS A 150 -13.57 -8.38 -3.35
N PHE A 151 -12.46 -7.74 -2.98
CA PHE A 151 -12.21 -7.22 -1.64
C PHE A 151 -13.38 -6.40 -1.05
N GLN A 152 -13.91 -5.43 -1.81
CA GLN A 152 -15.03 -4.59 -1.33
C GLN A 152 -16.27 -5.41 -0.99
N ARG A 153 -16.57 -6.45 -1.79
CA ARG A 153 -17.69 -7.38 -1.53
C ARG A 153 -17.41 -8.20 -0.29
N ALA A 154 -16.22 -8.79 -0.15
CA ALA A 154 -15.83 -9.55 1.02
C ALA A 154 -15.98 -8.72 2.31
N VAL A 155 -15.43 -7.49 2.32
CA VAL A 155 -15.56 -6.53 3.43
C VAL A 155 -17.02 -6.23 3.76
N SER A 156 -17.87 -6.05 2.73
CA SER A 156 -19.29 -5.76 2.92
C SER A 156 -20.07 -6.89 3.58
N ILE A 157 -19.61 -8.14 3.44
CA ILE A 157 -20.23 -9.33 4.05
C ILE A 157 -19.73 -9.51 5.48
N VAL A 158 -18.41 -9.60 5.66
CA VAL A 158 -17.81 -10.00 6.96
C VAL A 158 -18.03 -8.96 8.06
N ARG A 159 -18.28 -7.69 7.71
CA ARG A 159 -18.59 -6.62 8.67
C ARG A 159 -20.04 -6.61 9.15
N ARG A 160 -20.93 -7.41 8.55
CA ARG A 160 -22.33 -7.50 8.99
C ARG A 160 -22.42 -8.28 10.29
N GLN A 161 -23.39 -7.91 11.11
CA GLN A 161 -23.67 -8.57 12.40
C GLN A 161 -24.87 -9.52 12.31
N ASP A 162 -25.48 -9.65 11.13
CA ASP A 162 -26.74 -10.37 10.91
C ASP A 162 -26.55 -11.87 10.65
N LYS A 163 -25.31 -12.38 10.67
CA LYS A 163 -24.98 -13.79 10.36
C LYS A 163 -25.68 -14.28 9.06
N SER A 164 -25.81 -13.39 8.08
CA SER A 164 -26.61 -13.66 6.88
C SER A 164 -26.01 -14.75 5.98
N ASP A 165 -26.85 -15.33 5.13
CA ASP A 165 -26.47 -16.33 4.12
C ASP A 165 -25.45 -15.84 3.09
N LEU A 166 -25.16 -14.53 3.05
CA LEU A 166 -24.10 -13.97 2.21
C LEU A 166 -22.71 -14.55 2.57
N TRP A 167 -22.55 -15.07 3.79
CA TRP A 167 -21.34 -15.80 4.19
C TRP A 167 -21.05 -17.04 3.33
N LYS A 168 -22.05 -17.57 2.60
CA LYS A 168 -21.87 -18.69 1.67
C LYS A 168 -20.98 -18.32 0.47
N GLU A 169 -20.81 -17.03 0.19
CA GLU A 169 -19.88 -16.53 -0.82
C GLU A 169 -18.42 -16.48 -0.32
N ILE A 170 -18.20 -16.56 0.99
CA ILE A 170 -16.86 -16.42 1.61
C ILE A 170 -16.23 -17.79 1.77
N THR A 171 -14.91 -17.85 1.58
CA THR A 171 -14.07 -18.99 1.96
C THR A 171 -12.98 -18.51 2.91
N PHE A 172 -12.77 -19.22 4.01
CA PHE A 172 -11.62 -19.02 4.88
C PHE A 172 -10.42 -19.78 4.31
N VAL A 173 -9.48 -19.05 3.70
CA VAL A 173 -8.27 -19.64 3.11
C VAL A 173 -7.15 -19.57 4.12
N VAL A 174 -6.76 -20.73 4.65
CA VAL A 174 -5.87 -20.86 5.82
C VAL A 174 -4.43 -21.01 5.39
N PHE A 175 -3.54 -20.13 5.87
CA PHE A 175 -2.13 -20.13 5.48
C PHE A 175 -1.15 -20.42 6.61
N ASP A 176 -1.58 -20.46 7.88
CA ASP A 176 -0.71 -20.83 9.01
C ASP A 176 -1.50 -21.32 10.25
N ALA A 177 -0.80 -21.94 11.20
CA ALA A 177 -1.32 -22.43 12.48
C ALA A 177 -0.50 -21.86 13.66
N PRO A 178 -0.83 -20.65 14.15
CA PRO A 178 0.04 -19.87 15.04
C PRO A 178 0.30 -20.49 16.43
N ALA A 179 -0.51 -21.44 16.87
CA ALA A 179 -0.32 -22.10 18.18
C ALA A 179 0.76 -23.19 18.16
N LEU A 180 1.28 -23.54 16.99
CA LEU A 180 2.29 -24.58 16.82
C LEU A 180 3.71 -23.97 16.82
N GLU A 181 4.59 -24.54 17.63
CA GLU A 181 5.99 -24.11 17.80
C GLU A 181 6.92 -24.64 16.70
N GLN A 182 6.43 -25.58 15.88
CA GLN A 182 7.17 -26.26 14.83
C GLN A 182 7.48 -25.34 13.63
N GLY A 183 8.27 -25.85 12.69
CA GLY A 183 8.62 -25.14 11.46
C GLY A 183 7.40 -24.93 10.55
N PHE A 184 7.51 -23.99 9.61
CA PHE A 184 6.40 -23.63 8.73
C PHE A 184 5.80 -24.83 7.98
N GLU A 185 6.64 -25.77 7.53
CA GLU A 185 6.23 -26.99 6.84
C GLU A 185 5.33 -27.86 7.71
N ASP A 186 5.71 -28.12 8.96
CA ASP A 186 4.93 -28.90 9.91
C ASP A 186 3.59 -28.23 10.21
N ARG A 187 3.58 -26.89 10.32
CA ARG A 187 2.35 -26.12 10.55
C ARG A 187 1.42 -26.18 9.32
N LEU A 188 1.98 -26.13 8.12
CA LEU A 188 1.20 -26.27 6.89
C LEU A 188 0.64 -27.69 6.73
N GLU A 189 1.41 -28.73 7.06
CA GLU A 189 0.93 -30.11 7.10
C GLU A 189 -0.22 -30.26 8.10
N PHE A 190 -0.07 -29.72 9.31
CA PHE A 190 -1.15 -29.68 10.29
C PHE A 190 -2.42 -28.99 9.76
N VAL A 191 -2.29 -27.85 9.07
CA VAL A 191 -3.43 -27.15 8.45
C VAL A 191 -4.12 -28.06 7.42
N ASN A 192 -3.35 -28.72 6.56
CA ASN A 192 -3.90 -29.63 5.57
C ASN A 192 -4.63 -30.81 6.23
N ASP A 193 -4.04 -31.40 7.27
CA ASP A 193 -4.61 -32.53 7.97
C ASP A 193 -5.89 -32.19 8.71
N CYS A 194 -5.91 -31.11 9.49
CA CYS A 194 -7.10 -30.75 10.26
C CYS A 194 -8.27 -30.35 9.35
N LEU A 195 -8.02 -29.64 8.23
CA LEU A 195 -9.07 -29.30 7.28
C LEU A 195 -9.53 -30.53 6.48
N ARG A 196 -8.66 -31.50 6.19
CA ARG A 196 -9.05 -32.76 5.56
C ARG A 196 -9.92 -33.62 6.47
N GLN A 197 -9.59 -33.68 7.77
CA GLN A 197 -10.34 -34.46 8.76
C GLN A 197 -11.69 -33.81 9.09
N GLY A 198 -11.71 -32.49 9.28
CA GLY A 198 -12.92 -31.75 9.61
C GLY A 198 -13.87 -31.52 8.44
N GLN A 199 -13.37 -31.61 7.21
CA GLN A 199 -14.10 -31.35 5.96
C GLN A 199 -15.00 -30.10 6.01
N PRO A 200 -14.49 -28.94 6.48
CA PRO A 200 -15.30 -27.73 6.57
C PRO A 200 -15.70 -27.27 5.16
N LEU A 201 -16.98 -26.94 4.98
CA LEU A 201 -17.52 -26.57 3.67
C LEU A 201 -16.97 -25.22 3.14
N TYR A 202 -16.60 -24.31 4.05
CA TYR A 202 -16.20 -22.94 3.73
C TYR A 202 -14.76 -22.62 4.14
N ALA A 203 -13.90 -23.62 4.32
CA ALA A 203 -12.49 -23.41 4.59
C ALA A 203 -11.60 -24.35 3.78
N LYS A 204 -10.42 -23.86 3.38
CA LYS A 204 -9.44 -24.64 2.63
C LYS A 204 -8.02 -24.19 2.95
N PRO A 205 -7.02 -25.09 2.83
CA PRO A 205 -5.62 -24.71 2.96
C PRO A 205 -5.23 -23.76 1.81
N HIS A 206 -4.29 -22.87 2.08
CA HIS A 206 -3.68 -22.01 1.08
C HIS A 206 -2.56 -22.75 0.38
N GLU A 207 -2.55 -22.70 -0.95
CA GLU A 207 -1.56 -23.40 -1.76
C GLU A 207 -0.20 -22.71 -1.67
N HIS A 208 0.83 -23.52 -1.44
CA HIS A 208 2.22 -23.08 -1.39
C HIS A 208 3.08 -23.93 -2.31
N VAL A 209 4.00 -23.29 -3.04
CA VAL A 209 4.98 -23.97 -3.91
C VAL A 209 6.39 -23.54 -3.54
N ARG A 210 7.38 -24.42 -3.73
CA ARG A 210 8.78 -24.05 -3.50
C ARG A 210 9.28 -23.12 -4.60
N CYS A 211 9.82 -21.99 -4.20
CA CYS A 211 10.52 -21.07 -5.08
C CYS A 211 11.81 -21.70 -5.60
N GLN A 212 11.99 -21.69 -6.91
CA GLN A 212 13.19 -22.22 -7.58
C GLN A 212 14.22 -21.12 -7.86
N GLY A 213 13.92 -19.89 -7.45
CA GLY A 213 14.76 -18.71 -7.66
C GLY A 213 13.96 -17.53 -8.22
N LEU A 214 14.71 -16.48 -8.57
CA LEU A 214 14.17 -15.20 -8.99
C LEU A 214 13.26 -15.30 -10.23
N ASP A 215 13.65 -16.11 -11.21
CA ASP A 215 12.88 -16.25 -12.45
C ASP A 215 11.54 -16.96 -12.22
N HIS A 216 11.52 -18.02 -11.41
CA HIS A 216 10.27 -18.68 -11.01
C HIS A 216 9.34 -17.70 -10.29
N LEU A 217 9.87 -16.92 -9.32
CA LEU A 217 9.08 -15.90 -8.63
C LEU A 217 8.48 -14.87 -9.60
N ARG A 218 9.25 -14.40 -10.58
CA ARG A 218 8.79 -13.42 -11.58
C ARG A 218 7.72 -13.98 -12.50
N GLN A 219 7.92 -15.19 -13.00
CA GLN A 219 6.96 -15.89 -13.85
C GLN A 219 5.64 -16.08 -13.11
N GLU A 220 5.72 -16.53 -11.85
CA GLU A 220 4.54 -16.78 -11.03
C GLU A 220 3.81 -15.47 -10.67
N LEU A 221 4.54 -14.40 -10.38
CA LEU A 221 3.95 -13.08 -10.14
C LEU A 221 3.19 -12.60 -11.38
N THR A 222 3.83 -12.65 -12.54
CA THR A 222 3.24 -12.24 -13.83
C THR A 222 1.99 -13.06 -14.14
N ARG A 223 2.05 -14.39 -13.90
CA ARG A 223 0.92 -15.30 -14.08
C ARG A 223 -0.26 -14.91 -13.18
N LEU A 224 -0.03 -14.70 -11.89
CA LEU A 224 -1.08 -14.36 -10.93
C LEU A 224 -1.68 -12.98 -11.21
N GLU A 225 -0.86 -11.98 -11.53
CA GLU A 225 -1.32 -10.64 -11.93
C GLU A 225 -2.17 -10.70 -13.20
N GLY A 226 -1.77 -11.50 -14.19
CA GLY A 226 -2.55 -11.77 -15.40
C GLY A 226 -3.92 -12.39 -15.11
N LEU A 227 -4.03 -13.19 -14.04
CA LEU A 227 -5.31 -13.74 -13.57
C LEU A 227 -6.07 -12.79 -12.61
N GLY A 228 -5.53 -11.60 -12.34
CA GLY A 228 -6.12 -10.57 -11.48
C GLY A 228 -5.79 -10.69 -9.99
N GLY A 229 -4.79 -11.49 -9.63
CA GLY A 229 -4.26 -11.61 -8.26
C GLY A 229 -3.54 -10.34 -7.81
N GLU A 230 -3.36 -10.20 -6.49
CA GLU A 230 -2.77 -8.98 -5.91
C GLU A 230 -1.23 -8.99 -5.90
N GLY A 231 -0.63 -10.18 -5.91
CA GLY A 231 0.81 -10.36 -5.83
C GLY A 231 1.18 -11.71 -5.24
N LEU A 232 2.37 -11.79 -4.64
CA LEU A 232 2.90 -13.01 -4.00
C LEU A 232 3.27 -12.77 -2.54
N MET A 233 3.24 -13.85 -1.78
CA MET A 233 3.80 -13.95 -0.44
C MET A 233 4.96 -14.95 -0.46
N LEU A 234 6.01 -14.63 0.27
CA LEU A 234 7.21 -15.45 0.48
C LEU A 234 7.29 -15.84 1.95
N ARG A 235 7.42 -17.12 2.24
CA ARG A 235 7.63 -17.64 3.60
C ARG A 235 8.93 -18.43 3.67
N ARG A 236 9.81 -18.06 4.62
CA ARG A 236 11.10 -18.73 4.81
C ARG A 236 10.90 -20.18 5.27
N ALA A 237 11.61 -21.11 4.63
CA ALA A 237 11.63 -22.52 5.01
C ALA A 237 12.02 -22.71 6.48
N GLY A 238 11.35 -23.62 7.19
CA GLY A 238 11.63 -23.95 8.59
C GLY A 238 11.40 -22.80 9.59
N SER A 239 10.85 -21.66 9.16
CA SER A 239 10.64 -20.52 10.06
C SER A 239 9.55 -20.80 11.09
N ARG A 240 9.78 -20.36 12.32
CA ARG A 240 8.78 -20.37 13.40
C ARG A 240 7.71 -19.31 13.15
N TYR A 241 6.59 -19.43 13.85
CA TYR A 241 5.61 -18.35 13.91
C TYR A 241 6.07 -17.32 14.93
N GLU A 242 6.14 -16.04 14.55
CA GLU A 242 6.53 -14.96 15.45
C GLU A 242 5.52 -13.80 15.36
N GLY A 243 5.07 -13.33 16.51
CA GLY A 243 4.15 -12.19 16.58
C GLY A 243 4.86 -10.90 16.18
N GLY A 244 4.25 -10.12 15.29
CA GLY A 244 4.79 -8.85 14.81
C GLY A 244 5.40 -8.94 13.42
N ARG A 245 6.09 -7.86 13.02
CA ARG A 245 6.69 -7.75 11.68
C ARG A 245 7.96 -8.56 11.60
N SER A 246 8.10 -9.34 10.54
CA SER A 246 9.12 -10.36 10.41
C SER A 246 9.75 -10.38 9.02
N ALA A 247 11.06 -10.57 8.97
CA ALA A 247 11.79 -10.86 7.74
C ALA A 247 11.57 -12.30 7.22
N THR A 248 10.91 -13.17 7.99
CA THR A 248 10.60 -14.55 7.57
C THR A 248 9.35 -14.63 6.69
N LEU A 249 8.52 -13.58 6.69
CA LEU A 249 7.33 -13.46 5.85
C LEU A 249 7.44 -12.18 5.03
N LEU A 250 7.53 -12.29 3.71
CA LEU A 250 7.68 -11.15 2.82
C LEU A 250 6.52 -11.07 1.84
N LYS A 251 6.07 -9.86 1.52
CA LYS A 251 5.14 -9.58 0.42
C LYS A 251 5.92 -9.08 -0.79
N VAL A 252 5.60 -9.64 -1.95
CA VAL A 252 6.15 -9.25 -3.24
C VAL A 252 5.11 -8.36 -3.93
N LYS A 253 5.52 -7.16 -4.31
CA LYS A 253 4.67 -6.22 -5.06
C LYS A 253 4.91 -6.35 -6.56
N SER A 254 3.94 -5.88 -7.34
CA SER A 254 4.07 -5.70 -8.78
C SER A 254 5.29 -4.89 -9.13
N PHE A 255 5.87 -5.26 -10.27
CA PHE A 255 6.97 -4.51 -10.84
C PHE A 255 6.49 -3.54 -11.92
N GLN A 256 7.24 -2.46 -12.09
CA GLN A 256 7.11 -1.44 -13.11
C GLN A 256 8.37 -1.47 -13.95
N ASP A 257 8.23 -1.34 -15.26
CA ASP A 257 9.34 -1.24 -16.19
C ASP A 257 9.60 0.23 -16.52
N ALA A 258 10.88 0.59 -16.58
CA ALA A 258 11.34 1.89 -17.02
C ALA A 258 12.67 1.74 -17.77
N GLU A 259 13.11 2.83 -18.37
CA GLU A 259 14.31 2.86 -19.19
C GLU A 259 15.37 3.75 -18.56
N ALA A 260 16.63 3.31 -18.64
CA ALA A 260 17.76 4.10 -18.19
C ALA A 260 18.97 3.88 -19.10
N ARG A 261 19.75 4.94 -19.30
CA ARG A 261 21.00 4.89 -20.07
C ARG A 261 22.13 4.40 -19.19
N VAL A 262 22.94 3.47 -19.68
CA VAL A 262 24.15 3.01 -19.00
C VAL A 262 25.21 4.11 -19.02
N LEU A 263 25.65 4.55 -17.84
CA LEU A 263 26.71 5.53 -17.66
C LEU A 263 28.08 4.89 -17.41
N ALA A 264 28.12 3.81 -16.63
CA ALA A 264 29.36 3.12 -16.28
C ALA A 264 29.09 1.69 -15.80
N HIS A 265 30.14 0.86 -15.85
CA HIS A 265 30.17 -0.46 -15.22
C HIS A 265 30.80 -0.36 -13.83
N GLN A 266 30.27 -1.12 -12.89
CA GLN A 266 30.82 -1.27 -11.54
C GLN A 266 31.31 -2.71 -11.37
N GLU A 267 32.55 -2.86 -10.90
CA GLU A 267 33.14 -4.18 -10.67
C GLU A 267 32.37 -4.97 -9.60
N GLY A 268 32.21 -6.27 -9.84
CA GLY A 268 31.58 -7.16 -8.87
C GLY A 268 32.49 -7.51 -7.70
N ALA A 269 31.87 -7.77 -6.55
CA ALA A 269 32.53 -8.32 -5.37
C ALA A 269 32.10 -9.79 -5.15
N GLY A 270 32.85 -10.52 -4.31
CA GLY A 270 32.54 -11.90 -3.95
C GLY A 270 32.47 -12.83 -5.17
N ARG A 271 31.33 -13.50 -5.37
CA ARG A 271 31.09 -14.42 -6.51
C ARG A 271 31.12 -13.75 -7.89
N HIS A 272 31.11 -12.42 -7.94
CA HIS A 272 31.17 -11.62 -9.16
C HIS A 272 32.52 -10.88 -9.31
N LYS A 273 33.54 -11.25 -8.52
CA LYS A 273 34.88 -10.66 -8.65
C LYS A 273 35.45 -10.90 -10.05
N GLY A 274 35.90 -9.83 -10.71
CA GLY A 274 36.46 -9.88 -12.07
C GLY A 274 35.44 -9.82 -13.20
N ARG A 275 34.14 -9.69 -12.89
CA ARG A 275 33.05 -9.52 -13.87
C ARG A 275 32.09 -8.42 -13.43
N LEU A 276 31.05 -8.14 -14.23
CA LEU A 276 30.09 -7.07 -13.92
C LEU A 276 29.42 -7.31 -12.56
N GLY A 277 29.55 -6.32 -11.67
CA GLY A 277 28.78 -6.23 -10.43
C GLY A 277 27.43 -5.57 -10.67
N ALA A 278 27.47 -4.33 -11.17
CA ALA A 278 26.30 -3.51 -11.43
C ALA A 278 26.53 -2.50 -12.57
N LEU A 279 25.45 -2.02 -13.17
CA LEU A 279 25.44 -0.88 -14.09
C LEU A 279 25.07 0.39 -13.33
N LEU A 280 25.88 1.44 -13.43
CA LEU A 280 25.45 2.79 -13.07
C LEU A 280 24.65 3.34 -14.24
N VAL A 281 23.40 3.75 -13.99
CA VAL A 281 22.47 4.17 -15.02
C VAL A 281 21.83 5.52 -14.70
N GLU A 282 21.26 6.17 -15.71
CA GLU A 282 20.56 7.45 -15.61
C GLU A 282 19.19 7.39 -16.33
N MET A 283 18.10 7.74 -15.65
CA MET A 283 16.79 7.89 -16.29
C MET A 283 16.70 9.21 -17.06
N ALA A 284 15.65 9.36 -17.87
CA ALA A 284 15.39 10.58 -18.65
C ALA A 284 15.25 11.86 -17.80
N ASP A 285 14.87 11.74 -16.52
CA ASP A 285 14.75 12.87 -15.58
C ASP A 285 16.09 13.22 -14.88
N GLY A 286 17.19 12.56 -15.25
CA GLY A 286 18.52 12.75 -14.68
C GLY A 286 18.79 11.94 -13.40
N THR A 287 17.84 11.13 -12.93
CA THR A 287 18.00 10.30 -11.73
C THR A 287 19.04 9.20 -11.99
N ARG A 288 20.10 9.17 -11.16
CA ARG A 288 21.19 8.19 -11.24
C ARG A 288 21.09 7.15 -10.14
N PHE A 289 21.29 5.88 -10.50
CA PHE A 289 21.29 4.77 -9.55
C PHE A 289 22.01 3.55 -10.14
N ALA A 290 22.25 2.53 -9.30
CA ALA A 290 22.91 1.31 -9.71
C ALA A 290 21.90 0.16 -9.91
N VAL A 291 22.06 -0.63 -10.96
CA VAL A 291 21.32 -1.86 -11.26
C VAL A 291 22.27 -3.04 -11.12
N GLY A 292 22.12 -3.84 -10.07
CA GLY A 292 23.06 -4.94 -9.74
C GLY A 292 22.53 -6.35 -9.96
N THR A 293 21.24 -6.51 -10.23
CA THR A 293 20.55 -7.81 -10.32
C THR A 293 19.81 -7.95 -11.65
N GLY A 294 19.49 -9.18 -12.07
CA GLY A 294 18.76 -9.46 -13.31
C GLY A 294 19.63 -9.82 -14.51
N PHE A 295 20.96 -9.77 -14.37
CA PHE A 295 21.91 -10.23 -15.39
C PHE A 295 22.10 -11.74 -15.31
N SER A 296 22.05 -12.40 -16.46
CA SER A 296 22.58 -13.75 -16.66
C SER A 296 24.11 -13.79 -16.46
N ASP A 297 24.69 -14.98 -16.29
CA ASP A 297 26.15 -15.10 -16.19
C ASP A 297 26.85 -14.62 -17.48
N ALA A 298 26.26 -14.89 -18.65
CA ALA A 298 26.76 -14.41 -19.93
C ALA A 298 26.78 -12.87 -19.99
N GLU A 299 25.71 -12.19 -19.56
CA GLU A 299 25.64 -10.72 -19.51
C GLU A 299 26.53 -10.11 -18.43
N ARG A 300 27.03 -10.90 -17.48
CA ARG A 300 28.04 -10.43 -16.53
C ARG A 300 29.45 -10.50 -17.09
N GLU A 301 29.72 -11.47 -17.97
CA GLU A 301 30.97 -11.59 -18.71
C GLU A 301 31.01 -10.58 -19.87
N ASP A 302 29.89 -10.38 -20.56
CA ASP A 302 29.72 -9.41 -21.66
C ASP A 302 28.60 -8.41 -21.34
N PRO A 303 28.90 -7.35 -20.56
CA PRO A 303 27.90 -6.41 -20.08
C PRO A 303 27.41 -5.43 -21.15
N PRO A 304 26.15 -4.93 -21.03
CA PRO A 304 25.63 -3.89 -21.91
C PRO A 304 26.57 -2.68 -22.02
N PRO A 305 26.92 -2.21 -23.23
CA PRO A 305 27.94 -1.18 -23.39
C PRO A 305 27.51 0.15 -22.78
N VAL A 306 28.48 0.94 -22.31
CA VAL A 306 28.23 2.31 -21.86
C VAL A 306 27.57 3.11 -22.98
N GLY A 307 26.51 3.84 -22.64
CA GLY A 307 25.68 4.60 -23.58
C GLY A 307 24.46 3.84 -24.10
N SER A 308 24.39 2.51 -23.92
CA SER A 308 23.20 1.72 -24.27
C SER A 308 21.99 2.13 -23.41
N LEU A 309 20.80 2.02 -24.00
CA LEU A 309 19.54 2.18 -23.29
C LEU A 309 19.07 0.80 -22.85
N ILE A 310 18.89 0.62 -21.55
CA ILE A 310 18.41 -0.64 -20.99
C ILE A 310 16.99 -0.48 -20.47
N THR A 311 16.22 -1.55 -20.52
CA THR A 311 14.99 -1.69 -19.74
C THR A 311 15.37 -2.28 -18.38
N PHE A 312 14.88 -1.65 -17.32
CA PHE A 312 15.01 -2.13 -15.96
C PHE A 312 13.64 -2.15 -15.29
N ARG A 313 13.50 -3.03 -14.30
CA ARG A 313 12.26 -3.34 -13.61
C ARG A 313 12.39 -3.01 -12.12
N TYR A 314 11.43 -2.34 -11.52
CA TYR A 314 11.47 -1.88 -10.11
C TYR A 314 10.08 -1.98 -9.46
N GLN A 315 9.94 -2.00 -8.14
CA GLN A 315 8.61 -2.12 -7.49
C GLN A 315 7.98 -0.77 -7.12
N GLU A 316 8.79 0.15 -6.61
CA GLU A 316 8.34 1.46 -6.13
C GLU A 316 9.48 2.47 -6.25
N LEU A 317 9.14 3.76 -6.24
CA LEU A 317 10.13 4.84 -6.15
C LEU A 317 10.36 5.21 -4.68
N SER A 318 11.56 5.66 -4.34
CA SER A 318 11.84 6.31 -3.05
C SER A 318 11.18 7.69 -2.98
N GLU A 319 11.17 8.33 -1.80
CA GLU A 319 10.70 9.72 -1.67
C GLU A 319 11.47 10.70 -2.57
N ALA A 320 12.72 10.36 -2.91
CA ALA A 320 13.56 11.13 -3.81
C ALA A 320 13.36 10.76 -5.30
N GLY A 321 12.38 9.91 -5.63
CA GLY A 321 12.10 9.48 -7.00
C GLY A 321 13.02 8.37 -7.53
N VAL A 322 13.91 7.83 -6.71
CA VAL A 322 14.86 6.79 -7.14
C VAL A 322 14.17 5.42 -7.17
N PRO A 323 14.23 4.67 -8.29
CA PRO A 323 13.72 3.31 -8.35
C PRO A 323 14.29 2.43 -7.23
N ARG A 324 13.42 1.82 -6.44
CA ARG A 324 13.81 0.86 -5.41
C ARG A 324 13.87 -0.53 -6.01
N PHE A 325 14.99 -1.19 -5.72
CA PHE A 325 15.28 -2.56 -6.12
C PHE A 325 15.24 -2.80 -7.63
N PRO A 326 15.94 -1.96 -8.42
CA PRO A 326 15.91 -2.06 -9.86
C PRO A 326 16.69 -3.30 -10.33
N SER A 327 16.11 -4.02 -11.27
CA SER A 327 16.72 -5.20 -11.88
C SER A 327 16.71 -5.09 -13.39
N TYR A 328 17.83 -5.43 -14.01
CA TYR A 328 18.00 -5.43 -15.45
C TYR A 328 17.05 -6.44 -16.12
N VAL A 329 16.46 -6.02 -17.23
CA VAL A 329 15.58 -6.85 -18.08
C VAL A 329 16.24 -7.15 -19.42
N GLY A 330 16.83 -6.14 -20.06
CA GLY A 330 17.42 -6.29 -21.39
C GLY A 330 17.91 -4.96 -21.98
N VAL A 331 18.78 -5.04 -22.98
CA VAL A 331 19.12 -3.89 -23.84
C VAL A 331 17.95 -3.60 -24.78
N ARG A 332 17.64 -2.34 -25.03
CA ARG A 332 16.67 -1.94 -26.04
C ARG A 332 17.35 -1.93 -27.41
N GLU A 333 16.91 -2.79 -28.31
CA GLU A 333 17.52 -2.95 -29.65
C GLU A 333 17.09 -1.85 -30.66
N ASP A 334 16.05 -1.07 -30.35
CA ASP A 334 15.42 -0.11 -31.28
C ASP A 334 16.15 1.25 -31.43
N GLN A 335 17.34 1.43 -30.86
CA GLN A 335 18.08 2.68 -31.01
C GLN A 335 19.61 2.47 -31.00
N PRO A 336 20.33 2.71 -32.11
CA PRO A 336 21.79 2.64 -32.09
C PRO A 336 22.37 3.72 -31.16
N PRO A 337 23.53 3.48 -30.51
CA PRO A 337 24.15 4.46 -29.62
C PRO A 337 24.51 5.72 -30.41
N SER A 338 23.89 6.85 -30.09
CA SER A 338 24.24 8.13 -30.70
C SER A 338 25.63 8.57 -30.26
N PRO A 339 26.52 8.97 -31.17
CA PRO A 339 27.84 9.47 -30.81
C PRO A 339 27.73 10.84 -30.12
N ALA A 340 28.58 11.06 -29.13
CA ALA A 340 28.64 12.25 -28.29
C ALA A 340 28.65 13.56 -29.12
N ALA A 341 27.63 14.40 -28.93
CA ALA A 341 27.54 15.70 -29.59
C ALA A 341 28.36 16.77 -28.84
N ARG A 342 29.31 17.35 -29.57
CA ARG A 342 30.15 18.48 -29.18
C ARG A 342 29.33 19.78 -29.05
N LYS A 343 29.90 20.70 -28.27
CA LYS A 343 29.47 22.06 -27.96
C LYS A 343 29.11 22.92 -29.19
N GLY A 344 28.10 23.78 -29.01
CA GLY A 344 28.10 25.15 -29.50
C GLY A 344 26.84 25.63 -30.20
N ALA A 345 26.11 26.58 -29.60
CA ALA A 345 25.59 27.79 -30.26
C ALA A 345 24.89 28.69 -29.23
N ALA A 346 25.35 29.94 -29.14
CA ALA A 346 24.77 31.01 -28.34
C ALA A 346 23.51 31.59 -29.00
N THR A 347 22.48 31.88 -28.21
CA THR A 347 21.39 32.79 -28.65
C THR A 347 20.98 33.75 -27.53
N ARG A 348 21.08 35.03 -27.90
CA ARG A 348 20.64 36.32 -27.34
C ARG A 348 19.84 36.36 -26.03
N THR A 349 20.38 37.16 -25.12
CA THR A 349 19.88 37.61 -23.83
C THR A 349 18.64 38.51 -23.96
N THR A 350 17.47 37.99 -23.58
CA THR A 350 16.41 38.82 -23.00
C THR A 350 16.63 38.83 -21.49
N ALA A 351 16.73 40.00 -20.87
CA ALA A 351 16.98 40.13 -19.44
C ALA A 351 15.87 39.43 -18.62
N THR A 352 16.19 38.25 -18.10
CA THR A 352 15.31 37.47 -17.20
C THR A 352 15.27 38.14 -15.83
N PRO A 353 14.11 38.25 -15.16
CA PRO A 353 14.05 38.66 -13.77
C PRO A 353 14.92 37.74 -12.92
N GLY A 354 15.71 38.31 -12.01
CA GLY A 354 16.56 37.55 -11.10
C GLY A 354 15.74 36.59 -10.19
N PRO A 355 16.40 35.62 -9.54
CA PRO A 355 15.74 34.72 -8.60
C PRO A 355 15.06 35.51 -7.48
N ARG A 356 13.78 35.23 -7.23
CA ARG A 356 13.02 35.80 -6.09
C ARG A 356 13.37 35.03 -4.83
N ARG A 357 13.82 35.72 -3.78
CA ARG A 357 14.30 35.11 -2.53
C ARG A 357 13.31 35.32 -1.40
N PHE A 358 13.11 34.27 -0.62
CA PHE A 358 12.22 34.24 0.53
C PHE A 358 12.94 33.67 1.73
N GLU A 359 12.77 34.31 2.88
CA GLU A 359 13.44 33.91 4.12
C GLU A 359 12.43 33.62 5.24
N PHE A 360 12.79 32.67 6.09
CA PHE A 360 12.02 32.27 7.25
C PHE A 360 12.94 32.20 8.46
N THR A 361 12.63 32.98 9.50
CA THR A 361 13.37 32.99 10.76
C THR A 361 12.40 32.82 11.92
N GLU A 362 12.50 31.69 12.62
CA GLU A 362 11.75 31.42 13.86
C GLU A 362 12.59 30.55 14.80
N GLY A 363 12.77 31.03 16.05
CA GLY A 363 13.60 30.36 17.05
C GLY A 363 15.06 30.19 16.57
N LYS A 364 15.53 28.92 16.52
CA LYS A 364 16.88 28.58 16.02
C LYS A 364 16.93 28.26 14.51
N SER A 365 15.79 28.32 13.81
CA SER A 365 15.70 28.07 12.37
C SER A 365 15.80 29.37 11.59
N SER A 366 16.80 29.45 10.70
CA SER A 366 16.99 30.54 9.73
C SER A 366 17.18 29.91 8.35
N LYS A 367 16.17 29.97 7.49
CA LYS A 367 16.13 29.27 6.21
C LYS A 367 15.84 30.24 5.07
N PHE A 368 16.40 29.97 3.90
CA PHE A 368 16.06 30.66 2.66
C PHE A 368 15.49 29.68 1.64
N TRP A 369 14.64 30.20 0.76
CA TRP A 369 14.08 29.54 -0.39
C TRP A 369 14.02 30.55 -1.53
N GLU A 370 14.49 30.18 -2.71
CA GLU A 370 14.56 31.00 -3.91
C GLU A 370 13.83 30.30 -5.04
N VAL A 371 13.25 31.08 -5.94
CA VAL A 371 12.65 30.59 -7.17
C VAL A 371 13.03 31.49 -8.34
N ALA A 372 13.49 30.86 -9.42
CA ALA A 372 13.78 31.51 -10.69
C ALA A 372 13.03 30.81 -11.81
N VAL A 373 12.48 31.58 -12.74
CA VAL A 373 11.87 31.07 -13.96
C VAL A 373 12.74 31.48 -15.14
N GLN A 374 13.22 30.51 -15.91
CA GLN A 374 14.03 30.73 -17.11
C GLN A 374 13.44 29.95 -18.27
N GLY A 375 12.78 30.65 -19.19
CA GLY A 375 12.06 30.00 -20.29
C GLY A 375 10.99 29.06 -19.76
N ASN A 376 11.18 27.75 -19.98
CA ASN A 376 10.27 26.69 -19.56
C ASN A 376 10.62 26.07 -18.21
N ASP A 377 11.72 26.51 -17.59
CA ASP A 377 12.25 25.88 -16.39
C ASP A 377 11.97 26.73 -15.15
N VAL A 378 11.55 26.06 -14.08
CA VAL A 378 11.46 26.63 -12.73
C VAL A 378 12.54 26.00 -11.87
N THR A 379 13.51 26.80 -11.46
CA THR A 379 14.58 26.38 -10.54
C THR A 379 14.25 26.90 -9.15
N THR A 380 14.18 26.00 -8.16
CA THR A 380 14.06 26.37 -6.75
C THR A 380 15.35 26.05 -6.01
N ARG A 381 15.83 26.97 -5.16
CA ARG A 381 17.01 26.76 -4.31
C ARG A 381 16.66 26.99 -2.85
N TYR A 382 17.03 26.07 -1.96
CA TYR A 382 16.67 26.21 -0.54
C TYR A 382 17.73 25.68 0.41
N GLY A 383 17.77 26.25 1.62
CA GLY A 383 18.76 25.85 2.63
C GLY A 383 18.72 26.70 3.88
N ARG A 384 19.69 26.48 4.76
CA ARG A 384 19.91 27.36 5.92
C ARG A 384 20.60 28.64 5.46
N ILE A 385 20.18 29.80 5.98
CA ILE A 385 20.84 31.09 5.69
C ILE A 385 22.31 30.98 6.10
N GLY A 386 23.22 31.28 5.16
CA GLY A 386 24.68 31.13 5.32
C GLY A 386 25.31 29.92 4.60
N ASN A 387 24.51 28.98 4.09
CA ASN A 387 24.99 27.82 3.32
C ASN A 387 24.67 27.94 1.81
N GLN A 388 25.34 27.15 0.96
CA GLN A 388 25.13 27.16 -0.50
C GLN A 388 23.72 26.72 -0.94
N GLY A 389 22.99 25.98 -0.09
CA GLY A 389 21.65 25.47 -0.39
C GLY A 389 21.64 24.35 -1.43
N GLN A 390 20.47 23.74 -1.64
CA GLN A 390 20.23 22.72 -2.67
C GLN A 390 19.30 23.29 -3.72
N SER A 391 19.57 23.00 -5.00
CA SER A 391 18.76 23.45 -6.13
C SER A 391 18.06 22.26 -6.80
N THR A 392 16.81 22.48 -7.21
CA THR A 392 16.05 21.57 -8.07
C THR A 392 15.47 22.35 -9.24
N THR A 393 15.50 21.76 -10.43
CA THR A 393 14.94 22.36 -11.65
C THR A 393 13.82 21.48 -12.18
N LYS A 394 12.69 22.09 -12.53
CA LYS A 394 11.56 21.41 -13.15
C LYS A 394 11.20 22.10 -14.46
N SER A 395 11.17 21.34 -15.54
CA SER A 395 10.82 21.81 -16.88
C SER A 395 9.33 21.64 -17.17
N PHE A 396 8.76 22.60 -17.91
CA PHE A 396 7.35 22.63 -18.30
C PHE A 396 7.21 22.67 -19.83
N ALA A 397 5.99 22.40 -20.30
CA ALA A 397 5.68 22.42 -21.73
C ALA A 397 5.89 23.82 -22.35
N ASP A 398 5.63 24.88 -21.59
CA ASP A 398 5.82 26.27 -22.00
C ASP A 398 6.13 27.18 -20.80
N GLY A 399 6.60 28.39 -21.09
CA GLY A 399 6.96 29.39 -20.07
C GLY A 399 5.77 29.91 -19.28
N ALA A 400 4.54 29.85 -19.80
CA ALA A 400 3.34 30.25 -19.07
C ALA A 400 2.97 29.23 -17.98
N ALA A 401 3.17 27.93 -18.25
CA ALA A 401 3.02 26.86 -17.29
C ALA A 401 4.11 26.91 -16.21
N ALA A 402 5.36 27.24 -16.60
CA ALA A 402 6.45 27.49 -15.65
C ALA A 402 6.13 28.67 -14.72
N ALA A 403 5.66 29.80 -15.26
CA ALA A 403 5.28 30.97 -14.47
C ALA A 403 4.14 30.68 -13.47
N ARG A 404 3.05 30.04 -13.91
CA ARG A 404 1.93 29.65 -13.03
C ARG A 404 2.37 28.69 -11.92
N PHE A 405 3.28 27.77 -12.23
CA PHE A 405 3.81 26.85 -11.23
C PHE A 405 4.68 27.57 -10.20
N ALA A 406 5.52 28.52 -10.63
CA ALA A 406 6.33 29.32 -9.73
C ALA A 406 5.47 30.19 -8.80
N GLU A 407 4.41 30.82 -9.30
CA GLU A 407 3.46 31.59 -8.49
C GLU A 407 2.79 30.74 -7.41
N LYS A 408 2.35 29.52 -7.79
CA LYS A 408 1.78 28.58 -6.83
C LYS A 408 2.76 28.20 -5.72
N LEU A 409 4.03 27.97 -6.07
CA LEU A 409 5.06 27.66 -5.07
C LEU A 409 5.32 28.84 -4.13
N ILE A 410 5.26 30.07 -4.64
CA ILE A 410 5.40 31.28 -3.82
C ILE A 410 4.25 31.37 -2.82
N GLU A 411 3.00 31.19 -3.26
CA GLU A 411 1.81 31.20 -2.39
C GLU A 411 1.94 30.15 -1.27
N GLU A 412 2.29 28.91 -1.62
CA GLU A 412 2.50 27.82 -0.65
C GLU A 412 3.62 28.12 0.36
N LYS A 413 4.64 28.89 -0.01
CA LYS A 413 5.75 29.27 0.88
C LYS A 413 5.38 30.44 1.77
N THR A 414 4.65 31.43 1.25
CA THR A 414 4.13 32.55 2.02
C THR A 414 3.13 32.09 3.08
N GLU A 415 2.25 31.13 2.78
CA GLU A 415 1.37 30.49 3.77
C GLU A 415 2.14 29.80 4.90
N LYS A 416 3.34 29.29 4.62
CA LYS A 416 4.24 28.66 5.60
C LYS A 416 5.11 29.67 6.36
N GLY A 417 4.82 30.97 6.21
CA GLY A 417 5.47 32.05 6.94
C GLY A 417 6.76 32.59 6.31
N TYR A 418 7.15 32.14 5.11
CA TYR A 418 8.32 32.70 4.41
C TYR A 418 7.98 34.09 3.87
N ARG A 419 8.89 35.06 4.06
CA ARG A 419 8.72 36.44 3.59
C ARG A 419 9.69 36.74 2.47
N GLU A 420 9.20 37.40 1.43
CA GLU A 420 10.05 37.83 0.31
C GLU A 420 11.05 38.88 0.79
N VAL A 421 12.31 38.71 0.39
CA VAL A 421 13.40 39.64 0.64
C VAL A 421 13.98 40.04 -0.72
N SER A 422 14.06 41.35 -0.96
CA SER A 422 14.51 41.94 -2.23
C SER A 422 16.01 41.77 -2.45
#